data_AF-A0A950EYQ5-F1
#
_entry.id   AF-A0A950EYQ5-F1
#
_cell.length_a   1.000
_cell.length_b   1.000
_cell.length_c   1.000
_cell.angle_alpha   90.00
_cell.angle_beta   90.00
_cell.angle_gamma   90.00
#
_symmetry.space_group_name_H-M   'P 1'
#
loop_
_entity.id
_entity.type
_entity.pdbx_description
1 polymer ?
#
loop_
_entity_poly.entity_id
_entity_poly.type
_entity_poly.pdbx_seq_one_letter_code
_entity_poly.pdbx_strand_id
1 'polypeptide(L)'
;RPGASPPIEEHVHCTVRYGQSMLVSFYHGFHQTGRMDRQELRLVFERGDVTLYDWVPTRVRVHAIADEAQTRALCELFPGARLDATATYAPKDRACEGRHKVLDVYQMLELSWGEGTNKLQRYGELLRALMADQLAWVRDHSHRRRITEQNGRDSLAVACVADQMARA
;
A
#
# COMPACT_ATOMS: atom_id res chain seq x y z
N ARG A 1 20.66 -13.28 15.34
CA ARG A 1 22.10 -13.10 15.66
C ARG A 1 22.84 -14.33 15.16
N PRO A 2 23.89 -14.18 14.33
CA PRO A 2 24.77 -15.28 13.97
C PRO A 2 25.26 -16.00 15.24
N GLY A 3 25.02 -17.32 15.31
CA GLY A 3 25.38 -18.14 16.46
C GLY A 3 24.40 -18.10 17.65
N ALA A 4 23.22 -17.46 17.53
CA ALA A 4 22.17 -17.61 18.54
C ALA A 4 21.61 -19.04 18.57
N SER A 5 21.34 -19.54 19.77
CA SER A 5 20.61 -20.77 20.01
C SER A 5 19.42 -20.46 20.93
N PRO A 6 18.17 -20.56 20.45
CA PRO A 6 17.78 -20.96 19.10
C PRO A 6 18.12 -19.90 18.03
N PRO A 7 18.21 -20.29 16.74
CA PRO A 7 18.34 -19.36 15.62
C PRO A 7 17.24 -18.31 15.67
N ILE A 8 17.59 -17.05 15.36
CA ILE A 8 16.62 -15.97 15.23
C ILE A 8 16.23 -15.88 13.77
N GLU A 9 14.94 -15.90 13.48
CA GLU A 9 14.39 -15.66 12.15
C GLU A 9 14.48 -14.17 11.83
N GLU A 10 15.35 -13.81 10.88
CA GLU A 10 15.66 -12.41 10.56
C GLU A 10 14.91 -11.89 9.33
N HIS A 11 14.25 -12.77 8.58
CA HIS A 11 13.36 -12.39 7.48
C HIS A 11 12.36 -13.50 7.18
N VAL A 12 11.19 -13.10 6.69
CA VAL A 12 10.10 -13.97 6.26
C VAL A 12 9.51 -13.45 4.95
N HIS A 13 9.03 -14.38 4.13
CA HIS A 13 8.29 -14.08 2.90
C HIS A 13 7.06 -14.98 2.80
N CYS A 14 5.92 -14.41 2.44
CA CYS A 14 4.68 -15.15 2.26
C CYS A 14 3.87 -14.54 1.12
N THR A 15 3.25 -15.37 0.29
CA THR A 15 2.26 -14.93 -0.70
C THR A 15 0.87 -15.34 -0.24
N VAL A 16 0.00 -14.36 -0.06
CA VAL A 16 -1.38 -14.55 0.40
C VAL A 16 -2.35 -14.24 -0.72
N ARG A 17 -3.39 -15.07 -0.88
CA ARG A 17 -4.52 -14.79 -1.77
C ARG A 17 -5.68 -14.20 -0.99
N TYR A 18 -6.03 -12.96 -1.29
CA TYR A 18 -7.24 -12.28 -0.81
C TYR A 18 -8.37 -12.44 -1.82
N GLY A 19 -9.53 -12.90 -1.33
CA GLY A 19 -10.66 -13.22 -2.19
C GLY A 19 -10.30 -14.28 -3.23
N GLN A 20 -10.83 -14.14 -4.45
CA GLN A 20 -10.61 -15.13 -5.51
C GLN A 20 -9.35 -14.86 -6.35
N SER A 21 -8.88 -13.61 -6.42
CA SER A 21 -7.92 -13.20 -7.46
C SER A 21 -6.78 -12.30 -6.99
N MET A 22 -6.87 -11.66 -5.81
CA MET A 22 -5.85 -10.69 -5.40
C MET A 22 -4.72 -11.43 -4.69
N LEU A 23 -3.52 -11.41 -5.27
CA LEU A 23 -2.32 -11.93 -4.63
C LEU A 23 -1.54 -10.78 -3.98
N VAL A 24 -1.07 -11.00 -2.76
CA VAL A 24 -0.23 -10.07 -2.03
C VAL A 24 1.00 -10.81 -1.54
N SER A 25 2.17 -10.31 -1.95
CA SER A 25 3.46 -10.77 -1.44
C SER A 25 3.86 -9.93 -0.24
N PHE A 26 4.04 -10.57 0.91
CA PHE A 26 4.57 -9.97 2.12
C PHE A 26 6.03 -10.33 2.27
N TYR A 27 6.83 -9.32 2.55
CA TYR A 27 8.21 -9.46 2.97
C TYR A 27 8.40 -8.69 4.27
N HIS A 28 9.01 -9.33 5.26
CA HIS A 28 9.38 -8.67 6.50
C HIS A 28 10.78 -9.11 6.90
N GLY A 29 11.61 -8.20 7.39
CA GLY A 29 12.95 -8.56 7.83
C GLY A 29 13.61 -7.51 8.71
N PHE A 30 14.43 -7.99 9.64
CA PHE A 30 15.21 -7.20 10.60
C PHE A 30 16.71 -7.22 10.32
N HIS A 31 17.11 -7.72 9.16
CA HIS A 31 18.51 -7.87 8.74
C HIS A 31 19.13 -6.57 8.20
N GLN A 32 18.33 -5.51 8.00
CA GLN A 32 18.82 -4.19 7.58
C GLN A 32 19.10 -3.29 8.77
N THR A 33 20.06 -2.37 8.59
CA THR A 33 20.35 -1.36 9.62
C THR A 33 19.16 -0.42 9.79
N GLY A 34 18.91 0.09 10.99
CA GLY A 34 17.77 0.97 11.26
C GLY A 34 17.74 2.26 10.44
N ARG A 35 18.87 2.70 9.87
CA ARG A 35 18.92 3.85 8.95
C ARG A 35 18.33 3.54 7.56
N MET A 36 18.15 2.26 7.26
CA MET A 36 17.55 1.75 6.02
C MET A 36 16.15 1.17 6.26
N ASP A 37 15.63 1.31 7.49
CA ASP A 37 14.27 0.88 7.82
C ASP A 37 13.28 1.55 6.87
N ARG A 38 12.50 0.72 6.20
CA ARG A 38 11.50 1.16 5.25
C ARG A 38 10.37 0.16 5.25
N GLN A 39 9.17 0.67 5.08
CA GLN A 39 7.99 -0.12 4.80
C GLN A 39 7.33 0.46 3.56
N GLU A 40 6.93 -0.42 2.66
CA GLU A 40 6.34 -0.06 1.39
C GLU A 40 5.13 -0.96 1.12
N LEU A 41 4.04 -0.38 0.63
CA LEU A 41 2.93 -1.11 0.05
C LEU A 41 2.78 -0.69 -1.40
N ARG A 42 2.98 -1.63 -2.32
CA ARG A 42 2.78 -1.40 -3.75
C ARG A 42 1.53 -2.10 -4.24
N LEU A 43 0.62 -1.33 -4.81
CA LEU A 43 -0.61 -1.80 -5.45
C LEU A 43 -0.41 -1.73 -6.96
N VAL A 44 -0.48 -2.87 -7.64
CA VAL A 44 -0.25 -2.97 -9.08
C VAL A 44 -1.58 -3.11 -9.81
N PHE A 45 -1.79 -2.28 -10.81
CA PHE A 45 -2.97 -2.22 -11.65
C PHE A 45 -2.58 -2.41 -13.13
N GLU A 46 -3.58 -2.61 -13.99
CA GLU A 46 -3.35 -2.75 -15.44
C GLU A 46 -2.71 -1.50 -16.07
N ARG A 47 -3.01 -0.32 -15.54
CA ARG A 47 -2.59 0.99 -16.08
C ARG A 47 -1.49 1.67 -15.27
N GLY A 48 -0.84 0.96 -14.36
CA GLY A 48 0.19 1.54 -13.50
C GLY A 48 0.21 0.95 -12.10
N ASP A 49 0.87 1.64 -11.20
CA ASP A 49 0.99 1.22 -9.82
C ASP A 49 1.03 2.40 -8.85
N VAL A 50 0.63 2.11 -7.62
CA VAL A 50 0.63 3.05 -6.49
C VAL A 50 1.56 2.48 -5.42
N THR A 51 2.58 3.24 -5.04
CA THR A 51 3.47 2.92 -3.93
C THR A 51 3.21 3.85 -2.76
N LEU A 52 2.85 3.26 -1.62
CA LEU A 52 2.75 3.92 -0.34
C LEU A 52 4.02 3.67 0.46
N TYR A 53 4.59 4.72 1.04
CA TYR A 53 5.79 4.63 1.87
C TYR A 53 5.43 4.83 3.33
N ASP A 54 6.20 4.17 4.19
CA ASP A 54 6.03 4.10 5.65
C ASP A 54 4.89 3.22 6.12
N TRP A 55 5.04 2.70 7.34
CA TRP A 55 4.00 1.91 8.01
C TRP A 55 2.77 2.74 8.42
N VAL A 56 2.97 4.05 8.59
CA VAL A 56 1.90 5.06 8.51
C VAL A 56 2.10 5.78 7.19
N PRO A 57 1.31 5.47 6.15
CA PRO A 57 1.49 6.06 4.84
C PRO A 57 1.43 7.58 4.87
N THR A 58 2.59 8.23 4.71
CA THR A 58 2.69 9.69 4.61
C THR A 58 3.03 10.16 3.22
N ARG A 59 3.56 9.26 2.38
CA ARG A 59 3.93 9.57 1.01
C ARG A 59 3.36 8.55 0.04
N VAL A 60 2.92 9.07 -1.10
CA VAL A 60 2.38 8.32 -2.22
C VAL A 60 3.22 8.62 -3.45
N ARG A 61 3.51 7.57 -4.23
CA ARG A 61 3.93 7.70 -5.62
C ARG A 61 2.99 6.93 -6.52
N VAL A 62 2.56 7.54 -7.61
CA VAL A 62 1.76 6.91 -8.66
C VAL A 62 2.57 6.96 -9.95
N HIS A 63 2.80 5.80 -10.54
CA HIS A 63 3.34 5.67 -11.88
C HIS A 63 2.23 5.11 -12.76
N ALA A 64 1.78 5.88 -13.75
CA ALA A 64 0.58 5.50 -14.51
C ALA A 64 0.61 5.97 -15.95
N ILE A 65 -0.16 5.25 -16.77
CA ILE A 65 -0.63 5.72 -18.06
C ILE A 65 -2.04 6.30 -17.88
N ALA A 66 -2.27 7.52 -18.38
CA ALA A 66 -3.52 8.24 -18.17
C ALA A 66 -3.86 9.15 -19.36
N ASP A 67 -5.15 9.44 -19.54
CA ASP A 67 -5.62 10.57 -20.34
C ASP A 67 -5.73 11.86 -19.50
N GLU A 68 -6.13 12.97 -20.13
CA GLU A 68 -6.27 14.26 -19.43
C GLU A 68 -7.33 14.23 -18.32
N ALA A 69 -8.44 13.52 -18.52
CA ALA A 69 -9.52 13.42 -17.54
C ALA A 69 -9.07 12.58 -16.33
N GLN A 70 -8.36 11.49 -16.58
CA GLN A 70 -7.78 10.62 -15.56
C GLN A 70 -6.67 11.33 -14.78
N THR A 71 -5.80 12.09 -15.45
CA THR A 71 -4.79 12.92 -14.79
C THR A 71 -5.45 13.96 -13.87
N ARG A 72 -6.54 14.59 -14.30
CA ARG A 72 -7.30 15.51 -13.45
C ARG A 72 -7.87 14.82 -12.22
N ALA A 73 -8.50 13.66 -12.40
CA ALA A 73 -9.04 12.88 -11.28
C ALA A 73 -7.95 12.48 -10.28
N LEU A 74 -6.75 12.13 -10.75
CA LEU A 74 -5.60 11.85 -9.87
C LEU A 74 -5.19 13.10 -9.08
N CYS A 75 -5.13 14.28 -9.70
CA CYS A 75 -4.81 15.53 -9.02
C CYS A 75 -5.89 15.95 -8.01
N GLU A 76 -7.16 15.61 -8.23
CA GLU A 76 -8.25 15.83 -7.27
C GLU A 76 -8.14 14.92 -6.04
N LEU A 77 -7.74 13.66 -6.25
CA LEU A 77 -7.48 12.72 -5.15
C LEU A 77 -6.25 13.12 -4.31
N PHE A 78 -5.26 13.74 -4.95
CA PHE A 78 -4.01 14.15 -4.32
C PHE A 78 -3.78 15.66 -4.47
N PRO A 79 -4.56 16.49 -3.76
CA PRO A 79 -4.45 17.94 -3.87
C PRO A 79 -3.04 18.40 -3.48
N GLY A 80 -2.43 19.23 -4.34
CA GLY A 80 -1.05 19.71 -4.17
C GLY A 80 0.03 18.69 -4.54
N ALA A 81 -0.33 17.58 -5.21
CA ALA A 81 0.65 16.66 -5.74
C ALA A 81 1.57 17.31 -6.77
N ARG A 82 2.82 16.85 -6.79
CA ARG A 82 3.74 17.12 -7.90
C ARG A 82 3.47 16.09 -8.98
N LEU A 83 3.18 16.57 -10.19
CA LEU A 83 2.93 15.76 -11.37
C LEU A 83 4.04 16.02 -12.39
N ASP A 84 4.70 14.96 -12.83
CA ASP A 84 5.68 14.98 -13.90
C ASP A 84 5.17 14.06 -15.04
N ALA A 85 4.82 14.63 -16.20
CA ALA A 85 4.54 13.85 -17.39
C ALA A 85 5.87 13.32 -17.96
N THR A 86 6.10 12.02 -17.87
CA THR A 86 7.36 11.38 -18.28
C THR A 86 7.37 11.03 -19.76
N ALA A 87 6.18 10.87 -20.37
CA ALA A 87 6.02 10.72 -21.81
C ALA A 87 4.66 11.27 -22.26
N THR A 88 4.60 11.80 -23.48
CA THR A 88 3.35 12.19 -24.15
C THR A 88 3.33 11.59 -25.54
N TYR A 89 2.23 10.95 -25.91
CA TYR A 89 2.13 10.15 -27.13
C TYR A 89 1.32 10.91 -28.20
N ALA A 90 1.93 11.07 -29.39
CA ALA A 90 1.23 11.56 -30.56
C ALA A 90 0.16 10.53 -31.00
N PRO A 91 -0.90 10.94 -31.74
CA PRO A 91 -2.03 10.05 -32.07
C PRO A 91 -1.65 8.67 -32.64
N LYS A 92 -0.59 8.60 -33.45
CA LYS A 92 -0.09 7.35 -34.05
C LYS A 92 0.59 6.40 -33.04
N ASP A 93 1.02 6.92 -31.89
CA ASP A 93 1.82 6.21 -30.88
C ASP A 93 1.01 5.92 -29.58
N ARG A 94 -0.29 6.28 -29.55
CA ARG A 94 -1.12 6.12 -28.34
C ARG A 94 -1.64 4.71 -28.12
N ALA A 95 -1.78 3.94 -29.20
CA ALA A 95 -2.30 2.59 -29.12
C ALA A 95 -1.27 1.69 -28.41
N CYS A 96 -1.68 1.09 -27.29
CA CYS A 96 -0.91 0.05 -26.63
C CYS A 96 -1.80 -1.14 -26.25
N GLU A 97 -1.21 -2.25 -25.81
CA GLU A 97 -1.93 -3.46 -25.45
C GLU A 97 -1.72 -3.80 -23.97
N GLY A 98 -2.81 -4.14 -23.29
CA GLY A 98 -2.80 -4.60 -21.90
C GLY A 98 -3.93 -5.60 -21.68
N ARG A 99 -3.64 -6.73 -21.02
CA ARG A 99 -4.65 -7.76 -20.68
C ARG A 99 -5.56 -8.15 -21.86
N HIS A 100 -4.97 -8.31 -23.05
CA HIS A 100 -5.66 -8.63 -24.31
C HIS A 100 -6.65 -7.55 -24.80
N LYS A 101 -6.44 -6.29 -24.42
CA LYS A 101 -7.24 -5.14 -24.87
C LYS A 101 -6.31 -4.09 -25.48
N VAL A 102 -6.79 -3.44 -26.53
CA VAL A 102 -6.18 -2.22 -27.06
C VAL A 102 -6.60 -1.04 -26.17
N LEU A 103 -5.62 -0.24 -25.76
CA LEU A 103 -5.78 0.95 -24.93
C LEU A 103 -5.33 2.16 -25.74
N ASP A 104 -6.06 3.26 -25.63
CA ASP A 104 -5.63 4.58 -26.12
C ASP A 104 -5.00 5.33 -24.94
N VAL A 105 -3.69 5.57 -25.02
CA VAL A 105 -2.89 6.17 -23.95
C VAL A 105 -2.34 7.52 -24.40
N TYR A 106 -2.74 8.57 -23.71
CA TYR A 106 -2.30 9.93 -24.02
C TYR A 106 -0.91 10.24 -23.47
N GLN A 107 -0.65 9.89 -22.22
CA GLN A 107 0.60 10.19 -21.54
C GLN A 107 0.94 9.13 -20.48
N MET A 108 2.22 9.09 -20.13
CA MET A 108 2.73 8.45 -18.93
C MET A 108 3.11 9.52 -17.92
N LEU A 109 2.81 9.28 -16.65
CA LEU A 109 3.03 10.24 -15.57
C LEU A 109 3.62 9.58 -14.33
N GLU A 110 4.35 10.42 -13.60
CA GLU A 110 4.77 10.21 -12.21
C GLU A 110 4.08 11.27 -11.36
N LEU A 111 3.31 10.84 -10.36
CA LEU A 111 2.71 11.72 -9.37
C LEU A 111 3.31 11.41 -8.00
N SER A 112 3.79 12.44 -7.30
CA SER A 112 4.25 12.33 -5.91
C SER A 112 3.43 13.24 -5.00
N TRP A 113 3.05 12.72 -3.84
CA TRP A 113 2.21 13.44 -2.87
C TRP A 113 2.60 13.12 -1.44
N GLY A 114 2.43 14.09 -0.54
CA GLY A 114 2.64 13.93 0.90
C GLY A 114 4.06 14.21 1.38
N GLU A 115 4.95 14.70 0.51
CA GLU A 115 6.27 15.21 0.91
C GLU A 115 6.15 16.28 2.01
N GLY A 116 7.00 16.19 3.03
CA GLY A 116 6.96 17.09 4.19
C GLY A 116 5.90 16.79 5.25
N THR A 117 5.08 15.74 5.08
CA THR A 117 4.10 15.34 6.10
C THR A 117 4.80 14.77 7.35
N ASN A 118 4.46 15.27 8.53
CA ASN A 118 4.99 14.75 9.78
C ASN A 118 4.31 13.42 10.16
N LYS A 119 5.08 12.32 10.09
CA LYS A 119 4.64 10.96 10.42
C LYS A 119 4.08 10.82 11.84
N LEU A 120 4.73 11.42 12.84
CA LEU A 120 4.27 11.33 14.24
C LEU A 120 2.96 12.07 14.45
N GLN A 121 2.77 13.21 13.78
CA GLN A 121 1.50 13.92 13.80
C GLN A 121 0.39 13.06 13.18
N ARG A 122 0.62 12.51 11.98
CA ARG A 122 -0.35 11.62 11.31
C ARG A 122 -0.67 10.40 12.16
N TYR A 123 0.33 9.80 12.79
CA TYR A 123 0.13 8.69 13.72
C TYR A 123 -0.76 9.08 14.91
N GLY A 124 -0.53 10.24 15.51
CA GLY A 124 -1.38 10.75 16.60
C GLY A 124 -2.83 10.99 16.16
N GLU A 125 -3.05 11.45 14.93
CA GLU A 125 -4.40 11.58 14.34
C GLU A 125 -5.09 10.23 14.18
N LEU A 126 -4.37 9.23 13.65
CA LEU A 126 -4.90 7.87 13.49
C LEU A 126 -5.24 7.22 14.84
N LEU A 127 -4.39 7.39 15.85
CA LEU A 127 -4.65 6.87 17.18
C LEU A 127 -5.90 7.52 17.81
N ARG A 128 -6.05 8.85 17.69
CA ARG A 128 -7.26 9.55 18.16
C ARG A 128 -8.50 9.07 17.41
N ALA A 129 -8.42 8.87 16.11
CA ALA A 129 -9.52 8.37 15.30
C ALA A 129 -9.92 6.94 15.71
N LEU A 130 -8.95 6.05 15.97
CA LEU A 130 -9.20 4.70 16.48
C LEU A 130 -9.93 4.77 17.82
N MET A 131 -9.40 5.53 18.79
CA MET A 131 -10.00 5.64 20.12
C MET A 131 -11.41 6.25 20.07
N ALA A 132 -11.63 7.27 19.25
CA ALA A 132 -12.95 7.86 19.05
C ALA A 132 -13.96 6.84 18.49
N ASP A 133 -13.55 6.02 17.52
CA ASP A 133 -14.39 4.95 16.95
C ASP A 133 -14.74 3.87 17.99
N GLN A 134 -13.78 3.49 18.85
CA GLN A 134 -14.05 2.53 19.93
C GLN A 134 -15.01 3.13 20.98
N LEU A 135 -14.80 4.38 21.38
CA LEU A 135 -15.67 5.07 22.34
C LEU A 135 -17.09 5.28 21.80
N ALA A 136 -17.23 5.54 20.50
CA ALA A 136 -18.54 5.65 19.86
C ALA A 136 -19.33 4.34 20.02
N TRP A 137 -18.69 3.19 19.81
CA TRP A 137 -19.32 1.88 20.03
C TRP A 137 -19.67 1.59 21.48
N VAL A 138 -18.81 1.96 22.45
CA VAL A 138 -19.11 1.79 23.88
C VAL A 138 -20.35 2.59 24.28
N ARG A 139 -20.54 3.78 23.70
CA ARG A 139 -21.71 4.65 23.94
C ARG A 139 -22.96 4.14 23.21
N ASP A 140 -22.79 3.64 21.99
CA ASP A 140 -23.84 3.13 21.14
C ASP A 140 -23.39 1.84 20.46
N HIS A 141 -23.90 0.71 20.93
CA HIS A 141 -23.50 -0.61 20.42
C HIS A 141 -24.00 -0.88 18.99
N SER A 142 -24.86 -0.02 18.43
CA SER A 142 -25.25 -0.06 17.02
C SER A 142 -24.20 0.61 16.09
N HIS A 143 -23.28 1.41 16.63
CA HIS A 143 -22.21 2.02 15.87
C HIS A 143 -21.28 0.94 15.28
N ARG A 144 -21.09 0.94 13.96
CA ARG A 144 -20.19 -0.04 13.33
C ARG A 144 -18.74 0.43 13.42
N ARG A 145 -17.97 -0.21 14.29
CA ARG A 145 -16.52 -0.01 14.39
C ARG A 145 -15.82 -0.34 13.07
N ARG A 146 -14.77 0.42 12.75
CA ARG A 146 -13.91 0.22 11.57
C ARG A 146 -12.89 -0.88 11.80
N ILE A 147 -12.28 -0.90 12.98
CA ILE A 147 -11.32 -1.92 13.42
C ILE A 147 -11.89 -2.63 14.63
N THR A 148 -11.83 -3.95 14.59
CA THR A 148 -12.35 -4.88 15.59
C THR A 148 -11.29 -5.91 15.94
N GLU A 149 -11.51 -6.62 17.03
CA GLU A 149 -10.74 -7.79 17.45
C GLU A 149 -10.64 -8.87 16.35
N GLN A 150 -11.69 -9.01 15.54
CA GLN A 150 -11.71 -9.96 14.42
C GLN A 150 -10.61 -9.66 13.41
N ASN A 151 -10.30 -8.38 13.14
CA ASN A 151 -9.19 -8.01 12.25
C ASN A 151 -7.84 -8.53 12.77
N GLY A 152 -7.58 -8.39 14.06
CA GLY A 152 -6.35 -8.88 14.70
C GLY A 152 -6.27 -10.41 14.72
N ARG A 153 -7.39 -11.06 15.06
CA ARG A 153 -7.50 -12.53 15.06
C ARG A 153 -7.23 -13.11 13.68
N ASP A 154 -7.82 -12.55 12.63
CA ASP A 154 -7.65 -13.03 11.26
C ASP A 154 -6.22 -12.80 10.76
N SER A 155 -5.63 -11.65 11.08
CA SER A 155 -4.22 -11.39 10.76
C SER A 155 -3.28 -12.39 11.43
N LEU A 156 -3.53 -12.75 12.70
CA LEU A 156 -2.75 -13.75 13.41
C LEU A 156 -2.93 -15.15 12.80
N ALA A 157 -4.17 -15.52 12.45
CA ALA A 157 -4.44 -16.81 11.81
C ALA A 157 -3.66 -16.97 10.50
N VAL A 158 -3.60 -15.93 9.67
CA VAL A 158 -2.77 -15.93 8.44
C VAL A 158 -1.30 -16.14 8.76
N ALA A 159 -0.76 -15.45 9.77
CA ALA A 159 0.63 -15.59 10.18
C ALA A 159 0.95 -17.00 10.69
N CYS A 160 0.07 -17.61 11.49
CA CYS A 160 0.25 -18.98 11.97
C CYS A 160 0.24 -20.01 10.83
N VAL A 161 -0.67 -19.86 9.85
CA VAL A 161 -0.69 -20.73 8.67
C VAL A 161 0.60 -20.57 7.86
N ALA A 162 1.08 -19.34 7.68
CA ALA A 162 2.34 -19.09 6.98
C ALA A 162 3.55 -19.74 7.69
N ASP A 163 3.64 -19.64 9.02
CA ASP A 163 4.69 -20.30 9.82
C ASP A 163 4.63 -21.84 9.68
N GLN A 164 3.43 -22.42 9.74
CA GLN A 164 3.25 -23.86 9.52
C GLN A 164 3.72 -24.28 8.13
N MET A 165 3.39 -23.52 7.08
CA MET A 165 3.83 -23.79 5.71
C MET A 165 5.34 -23.66 5.53
N ALA A 166 6.00 -22.74 6.26
CA ALA A 166 7.45 -22.54 6.17
C ALA A 166 8.26 -23.66 6.84
N ARG A 167 7.65 -24.40 7.77
CA ARG A 167 8.28 -25.50 8.52
C ARG A 167 8.03 -26.88 7.89
N ALA A 168 7.11 -26.98 6.94
CA ALA A 168 6.76 -28.22 6.23
C ALA A 168 7.77 -28.51 5.11
#